data_AF-A0A4S3FNN8-F1
#
_entry.id   AF-A0A4S3FNN8-F1
#
_cell.length_a   1.000
_cell.length_b   1.000
_cell.length_c   1.000
_cell.angle_alpha   90.00
_cell.angle_beta   90.00
_cell.angle_gamma   90.00
#
_symmetry.space_group_name_H-M   'P 1'
#
loop_
_entity.id
_entity.type
_entity.pdbx_description
1 polymer ?
#
loop_
_entity_poly.entity_id
_entity_poly.type
_entity_poly.pdbx_seq_one_letter_code
_entity_poly.pdbx_strand_id
1 'polypeptide(L)'
;MFACHVGSKLVSLCRSAGDRGMLSYRFGKPDSVELRYPDPGQQAGAAFTVKSAPLVGGGETTVAFRRGAYTYTVYSKVARGADGVSPEFEDGVIVSRRGKVLSRMRCEDGGEGFREPVAAVAVK
;
A
#
# COMPACT_ATOMS: atom_id res chain seq x y z
N MET A 1 5.78 4.39 6.86
CA MET A 1 4.37 4.01 7.09
C MET A 1 3.44 4.61 6.06
N PHE A 2 2.25 4.02 5.88
CA PHE A 2 1.18 4.52 4.99
C PHE A 2 -0.18 4.36 5.68
N ALA A 3 -1.06 5.34 5.52
CA ALA A 3 -2.45 5.23 5.91
C ALA A 3 -3.30 6.13 5.02
N CYS A 4 -4.49 5.66 4.62
CA CYS A 4 -5.44 6.51 3.91
C CYS A 4 -6.89 6.01 4.03
N HIS A 5 -7.83 6.92 3.81
CA HIS A 5 -9.26 6.60 3.78
C HIS A 5 -9.75 6.20 2.39
N VAL A 6 -10.56 5.13 2.34
CA VAL A 6 -11.31 4.68 1.16
C VAL A 6 -12.77 4.49 1.60
N GLY A 7 -13.63 5.46 1.27
CA GLY A 7 -14.96 5.57 1.85
C GLY A 7 -14.91 5.54 3.37
N SER A 8 -15.74 4.69 3.99
CA SER A 8 -15.76 4.53 5.45
C SER A 8 -14.64 3.64 6.02
N LYS A 9 -13.65 3.23 5.22
CA LYS A 9 -12.63 2.26 5.60
C LYS A 9 -11.25 2.91 5.59
N LEU A 10 -10.39 2.42 6.47
CA LEU A 10 -8.98 2.79 6.55
C LEU A 10 -8.14 1.68 5.91
N VAL A 11 -7.25 2.07 5.01
CA VAL A 11 -6.12 1.25 4.56
C VAL A 11 -4.90 1.68 5.37
N SER A 12 -4.13 0.73 5.89
CA SER A 12 -2.83 1.06 6.50
C SER A 12 -1.76 0.03 6.21
N LEU A 13 -0.52 0.52 6.09
CA LEU A 13 0.70 -0.27 6.06
C LEU A 13 1.63 0.24 7.16
N CYS A 14 1.82 -0.58 8.20
CA CYS A 14 2.54 -0.23 9.42
C CYS A 14 3.66 -1.22 9.70
N ARG A 15 4.77 -0.80 10.30
CA ARG A 15 5.76 -1.70 10.94
C ARG A 15 5.53 -1.64 12.44
N SER A 16 5.32 -2.79 13.06
CA SER A 16 5.24 -2.89 14.52
C SER A 16 6.65 -3.01 15.09
N ALA A 17 6.97 -2.20 16.11
CA ALA A 17 8.24 -2.31 16.83
C ALA A 17 8.40 -3.68 17.52
N GLY A 18 7.29 -4.32 17.91
CA GLY A 18 7.27 -5.64 18.55
C GLY A 18 7.49 -6.82 17.59
N ASP A 19 7.18 -6.66 16.30
CA ASP A 19 7.24 -7.75 15.31
C ASP A 19 8.57 -7.76 14.54
N ARG A 20 9.68 -7.45 15.22
CA ARG A 20 11.01 -7.30 14.62
C ARG A 20 11.04 -6.27 13.47
N GLY A 21 10.15 -5.28 13.51
CA GLY A 21 10.02 -4.28 12.45
C GLY A 21 9.44 -4.84 11.14
N MET A 22 8.66 -5.92 11.18
CA MET A 22 7.98 -6.46 10.00
C MET A 22 6.83 -5.53 9.55
N LEU A 23 6.61 -5.44 8.23
CA LEU A 23 5.44 -4.76 7.68
C LEU A 23 4.16 -5.55 7.97
N SER A 24 3.09 -4.81 8.22
CA SER A 24 1.73 -5.31 8.39
C SER A 24 0.77 -4.42 7.61
N TYR A 25 -0.16 -5.04 6.90
CA TYR A 25 -1.23 -4.40 6.18
C TYR A 25 -2.55 -4.58 6.93
N ARG A 26 -3.39 -3.55 6.97
CA ARG A 26 -4.76 -3.62 7.51
C ARG A 26 -5.73 -2.87 6.60
N PHE A 27 -6.94 -3.39 6.53
CA PHE A 27 -8.06 -2.79 5.84
C PHE A 27 -9.34 -3.01 6.62
N GLY A 28 -10.15 -1.98 6.78
CA GLY A 28 -11.45 -2.08 7.45
C GLY A 28 -11.81 -0.78 8.17
N LYS A 29 -12.82 -0.84 9.02
CA LYS A 29 -13.16 0.28 9.91
C LYS A 29 -12.18 0.33 11.09
N PRO A 30 -11.97 1.49 11.73
CA PRO A 30 -11.13 1.60 12.92
C PRO A 30 -11.45 0.55 13.99
N ASP A 31 -12.74 0.31 14.22
CA ASP A 31 -13.23 -0.64 15.24
C ASP A 31 -13.42 -2.08 14.71
N SER A 32 -13.25 -2.31 13.40
CA SER A 32 -13.51 -3.60 12.77
C SER A 32 -12.59 -3.81 11.57
N VAL A 33 -11.45 -4.45 11.83
CA VAL A 33 -10.49 -4.86 10.80
C VAL A 33 -11.08 -6.01 9.98
N GLU A 34 -11.33 -5.76 8.69
CA GLU A 34 -11.89 -6.72 7.74
C GLU A 34 -10.82 -7.60 7.11
N LEU A 35 -9.63 -7.03 6.88
CA LEU A 35 -8.48 -7.75 6.36
C LEU A 35 -7.23 -7.29 7.08
N ARG A 36 -6.39 -8.25 7.46
CA ARG A 36 -5.04 -8.02 7.95
C ARG A 36 -4.07 -8.95 7.24
N TYR A 37 -2.83 -8.52 7.12
CA TYR A 37 -1.75 -9.34 6.61
C TYR A 37 -0.41 -8.97 7.29
N PRO A 38 0.37 -9.94 7.77
CA PRO A 38 0.02 -11.35 7.91
C PRO A 38 -1.11 -11.58 8.92
N ASP A 39 -1.67 -12.80 8.91
CA ASP A 39 -2.60 -13.22 9.97
C ASP A 39 -1.85 -13.33 11.32
N PRO A 40 -2.53 -13.16 12.47
CA PRO A 40 -1.87 -13.18 13.78
C PRO A 40 -1.15 -14.50 14.01
N GLY A 41 0.07 -14.44 14.54
CA GLY A 41 0.91 -15.62 14.78
C GLY A 41 1.59 -16.19 13.52
N GLN A 42 1.29 -15.66 12.33
CA GLN A 42 2.08 -15.95 11.13
C GLN A 42 3.18 -14.90 10.99
N GLN A 43 4.44 -15.35 10.90
CA GLN A 43 5.45 -14.54 10.23
C GLN A 43 4.99 -14.32 8.80
N ALA A 44 5.26 -13.14 8.22
CA ALA A 44 4.86 -12.79 6.86
C ALA A 44 5.40 -13.82 5.85
N GLY A 45 4.66 -14.91 5.63
CA GLY A 45 5.05 -16.04 4.81
C GLY A 45 5.15 -15.68 3.32
N ALA A 46 4.68 -14.49 2.95
CA ALA A 46 5.05 -13.83 1.70
C ALA A 46 5.70 -12.48 2.02
N ALA A 47 6.93 -12.31 1.56
CA ALA A 47 7.61 -11.03 1.61
C ALA A 47 6.80 -10.00 0.83
N PHE A 48 6.52 -8.86 1.45
CA PHE A 48 6.05 -7.69 0.72
C PHE A 48 7.05 -7.38 -0.40
N THR A 49 6.55 -7.27 -1.62
CA THR A 49 7.36 -6.88 -2.77
C THR A 49 7.23 -5.38 -2.96
N VAL A 50 8.34 -4.67 -2.87
CA VAL A 50 8.41 -3.24 -3.16
C VAL A 50 8.86 -3.06 -4.60
N LYS A 51 8.20 -2.17 -5.34
CA LYS A 51 8.67 -1.72 -6.66
C LYS A 51 8.52 -0.21 -6.76
N SER A 52 9.43 0.42 -7.50
CA SER A 52 9.34 1.82 -7.86
C SER A 52 9.52 1.96 -9.37
N ALA A 53 8.76 2.87 -9.97
CA ALA A 53 8.82 3.18 -11.39
C ALA A 53 8.81 4.70 -11.59
N PRO A 54 9.65 5.24 -12.48
CA PRO A 54 9.59 6.66 -12.81
C PRO A 54 8.31 6.98 -13.61
N LEU A 55 7.72 8.15 -13.35
CA LEU A 55 6.61 8.70 -14.13
C LEU A 55 6.98 10.11 -14.58
N VAL A 56 6.41 10.57 -15.69
CA VAL A 56 6.58 11.98 -16.09
C VAL A 56 6.00 12.86 -14.99
N GLY A 57 6.81 13.76 -14.44
CA GLY A 57 6.43 14.62 -13.31
C GLY A 57 6.58 13.99 -11.92
N GLY A 58 7.12 12.77 -11.81
CA GLY A 58 7.36 12.13 -10.51
C GLY A 58 7.71 10.65 -10.61
N GLY A 59 6.90 9.81 -9.96
CA GLY A 59 7.14 8.38 -9.85
C GLY A 59 6.00 7.66 -9.13
N GLU A 60 6.05 6.34 -9.20
CA GLU A 60 5.15 5.44 -8.49
C GLU A 60 5.98 4.53 -7.58
N THR A 61 5.52 4.35 -6.35
CA THR A 61 5.98 3.27 -5.47
C THR A 61 4.81 2.36 -5.16
N THR A 62 5.05 1.06 -5.24
CA THR A 62 4.07 0.03 -4.92
C THR A 62 4.61 -0.95 -3.89
N VAL A 63 3.73 -1.39 -2.99
CA VAL A 63 3.99 -2.44 -2.02
C VAL A 63 2.91 -3.50 -2.18
N ALA A 64 3.32 -4.71 -2.57
CA ALA A 64 2.40 -5.79 -2.89
C ALA A 64 2.61 -7.03 -2.03
N PHE A 65 1.52 -7.70 -1.68
CA PHE A 65 1.54 -9.03 -1.06
C PHE A 65 0.47 -9.92 -1.69
N ARG A 66 0.64 -11.24 -1.53
CA ARG A 66 -0.29 -12.25 -2.02
C ARG A 66 -0.99 -12.95 -0.87
N ARG A 67 -2.29 -13.21 -1.04
CA ARG A 67 -3.09 -14.05 -0.15
C ARG A 67 -3.97 -14.96 -0.99
N GLY A 68 -3.56 -16.23 -1.10
CA GLY A 68 -4.15 -17.18 -2.04
C GLY A 68 -4.05 -16.67 -3.49
N ALA A 69 -5.18 -16.61 -4.20
CA ALA A 69 -5.24 -16.14 -5.58
C ALA A 69 -5.25 -14.61 -5.74
N TYR A 70 -5.29 -13.87 -4.63
CA TYR A 70 -5.39 -12.42 -4.62
C TYR A 70 -4.02 -11.76 -4.44
N THR A 71 -3.80 -10.66 -5.15
CA THR A 71 -2.69 -9.74 -4.93
C THR A 71 -3.26 -8.39 -4.52
N TYR A 72 -2.76 -7.87 -3.41
CA TYR A 72 -3.10 -6.56 -2.88
C TYR A 72 -1.89 -5.67 -3.07
N THR A 73 -2.07 -4.55 -3.77
CA THR A 73 -1.00 -3.61 -4.09
C THR A 73 -1.39 -2.25 -3.53
N VAL A 74 -0.70 -1.82 -2.48
CA VAL A 74 -0.74 -0.43 -2.02
C VAL A 74 0.15 0.38 -2.95
N TYR A 75 -0.33 1.53 -3.42
CA TYR A 75 0.45 2.40 -4.28
C TYR A 75 0.39 3.84 -3.79
N SER A 76 1.46 4.57 -4.10
CA SER A 76 1.52 6.01 -4.05
C SER A 76 2.19 6.48 -5.33
N LYS A 77 1.55 7.39 -6.06
CA LYS A 77 2.10 7.95 -7.29
C LYS A 77 1.98 9.47 -7.33
N VAL A 78 2.98 10.07 -7.95
CA VAL A 78 2.99 11.47 -8.35
C VAL A 78 3.26 11.50 -9.84
N ALA A 79 2.41 12.20 -10.59
CA ALA A 79 2.56 12.37 -12.02
C ALA A 79 2.30 13.83 -12.41
N ARG A 80 2.70 14.21 -13.63
CA ARG A 80 2.29 15.46 -14.24
C ARG A 80 0.77 15.42 -14.44
N GLY A 81 0.08 16.40 -13.87
CA GLY A 81 -1.36 16.57 -13.97
C GLY A 81 -1.80 16.96 -15.37
N ALA A 82 -3.12 16.92 -15.58
CA ALA A 82 -3.75 17.16 -16.89
C ALA A 82 -3.48 18.57 -17.46
N ASP A 83 -3.18 19.56 -16.61
CA ASP A 83 -2.80 20.91 -17.03
C ASP A 83 -1.36 20.99 -17.60
N GLY A 84 -0.60 19.89 -17.54
CA GLY A 84 0.77 19.78 -18.02
C GLY A 84 1.82 20.44 -17.12
N VAL A 85 1.41 21.06 -16.00
CA VAL A 85 2.29 21.88 -15.15
C VAL A 85 2.25 21.40 -13.70
N SER A 86 1.06 21.24 -13.14
CA SER A 86 0.85 20.89 -11.74
C SER A 86 1.11 19.40 -11.48
N PRO A 87 1.68 19.01 -10.34
CA PRO A 87 1.73 17.61 -9.94
C PRO A 87 0.33 17.12 -9.52
N GLU A 88 0.01 15.89 -9.90
CA GLU A 88 -1.17 15.14 -9.46
C GLU A 88 -0.71 13.98 -8.56
N PHE A 89 -1.27 13.93 -7.36
CA PHE A 89 -0.98 12.92 -6.35
C PHE A 89 -2.14 11.94 -6.29
N GLU A 90 -1.82 10.65 -6.25
CA GLU A 90 -2.83 9.62 -6.05
C GLU A 90 -2.23 8.46 -5.26
N ASP A 91 -2.91 8.12 -4.17
CA ASP A 91 -2.63 6.95 -3.37
C ASP A 91 -3.82 5.99 -3.46
N GLY A 92 -3.57 4.70 -3.19
CA GLY A 92 -4.65 3.75 -3.13
C GLY A 92 -4.25 2.30 -2.98
N VAL A 93 -5.23 1.45 -3.22
CA VAL A 93 -5.08 -0.01 -3.22
C VAL A 93 -5.69 -0.60 -4.48
N ILE A 94 -4.91 -1.43 -5.15
CA ILE A 94 -5.36 -2.27 -6.26
C ILE A 94 -5.50 -3.70 -5.74
N VAL A 95 -6.68 -4.28 -5.93
CA VAL A 95 -6.93 -5.70 -5.66
C VAL A 95 -7.06 -6.42 -6.99
N SER A 96 -6.24 -7.45 -7.18
CA SER A 96 -6.32 -8.32 -8.35
C SER A 96 -6.45 -9.78 -7.95
N ARG A 97 -7.04 -10.58 -8.84
CA ARG A 97 -7.14 -12.04 -8.69
C ARG A 97 -6.60 -12.69 -9.94
N ARG A 98 -5.57 -13.54 -9.78
CA ARG A 98 -4.88 -14.20 -10.90
C ARG A 98 -4.46 -13.21 -12.01
N GLY A 99 -3.95 -12.04 -11.61
CA GLY A 99 -3.50 -10.98 -12.53
C GLY A 99 -4.60 -10.06 -13.07
N LYS A 100 -5.89 -10.42 -12.93
CA LYS A 100 -7.01 -9.55 -13.33
C LYS A 100 -7.36 -8.58 -12.21
N VAL A 101 -7.35 -7.28 -12.49
CA VAL A 101 -7.79 -6.25 -11.55
C VAL A 101 -9.28 -6.42 -11.26
N LEU A 102 -9.63 -6.52 -9.98
CA LEU A 102 -10.99 -6.60 -9.48
C LEU A 102 -11.49 -5.26 -8.94
N SER A 103 -10.60 -4.50 -8.30
CA SER A 103 -10.94 -3.20 -7.71
C SER A 103 -9.73 -2.27 -7.71
N ARG A 104 -10.00 -0.98 -7.91
CA ARG A 104 -9.07 0.12 -7.68
C ARG A 104 -9.74 1.06 -6.70
N MET A 105 -9.18 1.14 -5.50
CA MET A 105 -9.68 1.96 -4.41
C MET A 105 -8.72 3.13 -4.26
N ARG A 106 -9.16 4.34 -4.62
CA ARG A 106 -8.39 5.57 -4.47
C ARG A 106 -8.60 6.13 -3.07
N CYS A 107 -7.54 6.68 -2.50
CA CYS A 107 -7.61 7.39 -1.23
C CYS A 107 -8.37 8.71 -1.41
N GLU A 108 -9.19 9.08 -0.43
CA GLU A 108 -10.01 10.30 -0.46
C GLU A 108 -9.30 11.51 0.16
N ASP A 109 -8.25 11.28 0.94
CA ASP A 109 -7.47 12.28 1.68
C ASP A 109 -6.32 12.90 0.85
N GLY A 110 -6.28 12.65 -0.45
CA GLY A 110 -5.30 13.24 -1.37
C GLY A 110 -3.91 12.59 -1.37
N GLY A 111 -3.70 11.57 -0.52
CA GLY A 111 -2.50 10.74 -0.54
C GLY A 111 -1.25 11.41 0.04
N GLU A 112 -0.83 10.99 1.23
CA GLU A 112 0.40 11.48 1.87
C GLU A 112 1.64 10.66 1.50
N GLY A 113 1.45 9.62 0.69
CA GLY A 113 2.47 8.68 0.26
C GLY A 113 3.05 7.82 1.38
N PHE A 114 4.15 7.13 1.06
CA PHE A 114 4.88 6.34 2.04
C PHE A 114 5.78 7.25 2.87
N ARG A 115 5.40 7.49 4.13
CA ARG A 115 6.13 8.37 5.06
C ARG A 115 7.49 7.83 5.52
N GLU A 116 7.82 6.59 5.18
CA GLU A 116 9.12 5.98 5.50
C GLU A 116 9.49 4.95 4.41
N PRO A 117 10.78 4.59 4.29
CA PRO A 117 11.20 3.52 3.41
C PRO A 117 10.46 2.20 3.69
N VAL A 118 9.72 1.74 2.68
CA VAL A 118 9.00 0.46 2.69
C VAL A 118 9.90 -0.74 2.35
N ALA A 119 11.11 -0.49 1.87
CA ALA A 119 12.11 -1.53 1.73
C ALA A 119 12.46 -2.13 3.10
N ALA A 120 12.81 -3.41 3.11
CA ALA A 120 13.45 -4.00 4.28
C ALA A 120 14.73 -3.21 4.56
N VAL A 121 14.84 -2.63 5.76
CA VAL A 121 16.15 -2.22 6.28
C VAL A 121 16.99 -3.49 6.27
N ALA A 122 18.04 -3.51 5.46
CA ALA A 122 19.03 -4.57 5.53
C ALA A 122 19.56 -4.56 6.96
N VAL A 123 19.18 -5.57 7.75
CA VAL A 123 19.85 -5.84 9.01
C VAL A 123 21.24 -6.29 8.61
N LYS A 124 22.21 -5.42 8.85
CA LYS A 124 23.63 -5.71 8.66
C LYS A 124 24.12 -6.58 9.81
#